data_AF-T0ZIM3-F1
#
_entry.id   AF-T0ZIM3-F1
#
_cell.length_a   1.000
_cell.length_b   1.000
_cell.length_c   1.000
_cell.angle_alpha   90.00
_cell.angle_beta   90.00
_cell.angle_gamma   90.00
#
_symmetry.space_group_name_H-M   'P 1'
#
loop_
_entity.id
_entity.type
_entity.pdbx_description
1 polymer ?
#
loop_
_entity_poly.entity_id
_entity_poly.type
_entity_poly.pdbx_seq_one_letter_code
_entity_poly.pdbx_strand_id
1 'polypeptide(L)'
;APVPERSVSYAPLVFLTATLAVVLMTVLAVRLAYRQRERRGPAWDCGAGNLTARMQDTAEGFGQPIRHLFQPFFQIERELPEPTDRAPRYRVVVRERIWRLMYEPIFGAVEGLANTAARLQQGRISVYLLYSFLTLLVLLAVALIR
;
A
#
# COMPACT_ATOMS: atom_id res chain seq x y z
N ALA A 1 40.27 -18.94 18.64
CA ALA A 1 41.39 -17.97 18.50
C ALA A 1 40.85 -16.74 17.78
N PRO A 2 41.09 -15.51 18.26
CA PRO A 2 40.64 -14.32 17.56
C PRO A 2 41.53 -14.11 16.33
N VAL A 3 40.92 -13.79 15.19
CA VAL A 3 41.64 -13.39 13.98
C VAL A 3 42.24 -12.01 14.27
N PRO A 4 43.54 -11.77 14.01
CA PRO A 4 44.13 -10.46 14.26
C PRO A 4 43.34 -9.39 13.52
N GLU A 5 43.14 -8.22 14.15
CA GLU A 5 42.51 -7.05 13.57
C GLU A 5 43.28 -6.61 12.31
N ARG A 6 42.99 -7.26 11.19
CA ARG A 6 43.37 -6.77 9.88
C ARG A 6 42.48 -5.56 9.68
N SER A 7 43.06 -4.37 9.72
CA SER A 7 42.42 -3.15 9.27
C SER A 7 42.01 -3.34 7.81
N VAL A 8 40.80 -3.84 7.57
CA VAL A 8 40.12 -3.87 6.25
C VAL A 8 39.66 -2.44 5.89
N SER A 9 40.38 -1.43 6.36
CA SER A 9 40.33 -0.07 5.84
C SER A 9 41.28 -0.04 4.65
N TYR A 10 40.89 -0.70 3.55
CA TYR A 10 41.35 -0.26 2.24
C TYR A 10 41.08 1.24 2.21
N ALA A 11 42.12 2.06 2.21
CA ALA A 11 42.02 3.50 2.35
C ALA A 11 40.87 3.98 1.46
N PRO A 12 39.71 4.38 2.03
CA PRO A 12 38.48 4.55 1.26
C PRO A 12 38.66 5.63 0.20
N LEU A 13 39.56 6.58 0.47
CA LEU A 13 40.05 7.55 -0.49
C LEU A 13 40.75 6.92 -1.70
N VAL A 14 41.65 5.94 -1.51
CA VAL A 14 42.35 5.25 -2.61
C VAL A 14 41.38 4.42 -3.44
N PHE A 15 40.43 3.74 -2.81
CA PHE A 15 39.39 3.00 -3.54
C PHE A 15 38.52 3.96 -4.36
N LEU A 16 38.00 5.03 -3.74
CA LEU A 16 37.16 6.01 -4.42
C LEU A 16 37.90 6.74 -5.55
N THR A 17 39.17 7.11 -5.36
CA THR A 17 39.95 7.78 -6.41
C THR A 17 40.27 6.83 -7.57
N ALA A 18 40.60 5.57 -7.28
CA ALA A 18 40.80 4.55 -8.31
C ALA A 18 39.51 4.29 -9.09
N THR A 19 38.37 4.11 -8.41
CA THR A 19 37.06 3.93 -9.06
C THR A 19 36.70 5.15 -9.91
N LEU A 20 36.87 6.37 -9.39
CA LEU A 20 36.60 7.60 -10.12
C LEU A 20 37.50 7.72 -11.36
N ALA A 21 38.79 7.42 -11.23
CA ALA A 21 39.74 7.45 -12.33
C ALA A 21 39.34 6.44 -13.43
N VAL A 22 38.96 5.23 -13.05
CA VAL A 22 38.48 4.21 -14.00
C VAL A 22 37.18 4.67 -14.67
N VAL A 23 36.19 5.16 -13.92
CA VAL A 23 34.94 5.68 -14.50
C VAL A 23 35.21 6.82 -15.48
N LEU A 24 36.06 7.78 -15.10
CA LEU A 24 36.40 8.93 -15.94
C LEU A 24 37.14 8.48 -17.22
N MET A 25 38.14 7.62 -17.08
CA MET A 25 38.84 7.01 -18.21
C MET A 25 37.88 6.29 -19.15
N THR A 26 36.93 5.53 -18.61
CA THR A 26 35.94 4.78 -19.39
C THR A 26 34.99 5.74 -20.12
N VAL A 27 34.47 6.77 -19.44
CA VAL A 27 33.61 7.80 -20.04
C VAL A 27 34.34 8.56 -21.15
N LEU A 28 35.59 8.98 -20.92
CA LEU A 28 36.41 9.67 -21.91
C LEU A 28 36.69 8.77 -23.11
N ALA A 29 37.13 7.53 -22.87
CA ALA A 29 37.40 6.55 -23.91
C ALA A 29 36.14 6.27 -24.76
N VAL A 30 34.97 6.07 -24.12
CA VAL A 30 33.70 5.88 -24.82
C VAL A 30 33.33 7.12 -25.63
N ARG A 31 33.47 8.33 -25.11
CA ARG A 31 33.17 9.57 -25.86
C ARG A 31 34.11 9.81 -27.04
N LEU A 32 35.38 9.45 -26.90
CA LEU A 32 36.39 9.57 -27.96
C LEU A 32 36.21 8.52 -29.05
N ALA A 33 35.96 7.26 -28.66
CA ALA A 33 35.77 6.14 -29.58
C ALA A 33 34.40 6.16 -30.26
N TYR A 34 33.34 6.49 -29.50
CA TYR A 34 31.97 6.55 -29.99
C TYR A 34 31.51 8.00 -30.10
N ARG A 35 31.93 8.67 -31.19
CA ARG A 35 31.27 9.90 -31.66
C ARG A 35 29.94 9.52 -32.31
N GLN A 36 28.97 9.11 -31.50
CA GLN A 36 27.63 8.83 -32.00
C GLN A 36 27.01 10.11 -32.56
N ARG A 37 26.73 10.10 -33.86
CA ARG A 37 25.79 11.04 -34.46
C ARG A 37 24.40 10.60 -34.04
N GLU A 38 23.87 11.20 -32.98
CA GLU A 38 22.48 11.02 -32.62
C GLU A 38 21.61 11.50 -33.77
N ARG A 39 20.87 10.59 -34.40
CA ARG A 39 19.86 10.93 -35.40
C ARG A 39 18.51 10.93 -34.69
N ARG A 40 17.83 12.08 -34.71
CA ARG A 40 16.42 12.14 -34.34
C ARG A 40 15.60 11.47 -35.44
N GLY A 41 14.88 10.43 -35.08
CA GLY A 41 13.93 9.72 -35.92
C GLY A 41 12.55 9.70 -35.28
N PRO A 42 11.51 9.23 -36.00
CA PRO A 42 10.21 8.97 -35.39
C PRO A 42 10.36 7.96 -34.24
N ALA A 43 9.46 8.05 -33.25
CA ALA A 43 9.39 7.05 -32.19
C ALA A 43 9.11 5.66 -32.79
N TRP A 44 9.70 4.63 -32.19
CA TRP A 44 9.40 3.25 -32.57
C TRP A 44 7.91 2.96 -32.29
N ASP A 45 7.17 2.62 -33.34
CA ASP A 45 5.72 2.46 -33.29
C ASP A 45 5.29 0.99 -33.22
N CYS A 46 6.23 0.07 -32.98
CA CYS A 46 5.99 -1.39 -33.00
C CYS A 46 5.34 -1.90 -34.30
N GLY A 47 5.48 -1.17 -35.40
CA GLY A 47 4.83 -1.51 -36.68
C GLY A 47 3.38 -1.04 -36.82
N ALA A 48 2.89 -0.17 -35.92
CA ALA A 48 1.52 0.37 -35.99
C ALA A 48 1.33 1.39 -37.13
N GLY A 49 2.41 1.93 -37.70
CA GLY A 49 2.40 2.85 -38.85
C GLY A 49 2.09 4.30 -38.49
N ASN A 50 1.21 4.56 -37.51
CA ASN A 50 0.89 5.91 -37.00
C ASN A 50 0.47 5.87 -35.52
N LEU A 51 1.31 6.44 -34.65
CA LEU A 51 1.00 6.63 -33.24
C LEU A 51 -0.07 7.73 -33.08
N THR A 52 -1.14 7.42 -32.33
CA THR A 52 -2.19 8.39 -31.99
C THR A 52 -2.18 8.65 -30.48
N ALA A 53 -2.79 9.76 -30.04
CA ALA A 53 -2.89 10.09 -28.61
C ALA A 53 -3.58 8.98 -27.79
N ARG A 54 -4.43 8.16 -28.42
CA ARG A 54 -5.12 7.01 -27.79
C ARG A 54 -4.16 5.86 -27.43
N MET A 55 -3.01 5.75 -28.10
CA MET A 55 -2.03 4.69 -27.87
C MET A 55 -1.02 5.06 -26.77
N GLN A 56 -1.14 6.23 -26.16
CA GLN A 56 -0.28 6.63 -25.05
C GLN A 56 -0.66 5.87 -23.79
N ASP A 57 0.34 5.48 -23.01
CA ASP A 57 0.12 4.93 -21.69
C ASP A 57 -0.59 5.96 -20.80
N THR A 58 -1.69 5.53 -20.19
CA THR A 58 -2.43 6.36 -19.24
C THR A 58 -1.96 6.09 -17.81
N ALA A 59 -2.38 6.93 -16.87
CA ALA A 59 -2.08 6.75 -15.44
C ALA A 59 -2.51 5.36 -14.92
N GLU A 60 -3.53 4.77 -15.51
CA GLU A 60 -4.02 3.42 -15.22
C GLU A 60 -3.02 2.34 -15.60
N GLY A 61 -2.34 2.49 -16.74
CA GLY A 61 -1.26 1.60 -17.19
C GLY A 61 -0.06 1.71 -16.25
N PHE A 62 0.40 2.93 -15.96
CA PHE A 62 1.50 3.16 -15.02
C PHE A 62 1.18 2.69 -13.59
N GLY A 63 -0.08 2.76 -13.16
CA GLY A 63 -0.53 2.34 -11.84
C GLY A 63 -0.73 0.83 -11.67
N GLN A 64 -0.69 0.04 -12.76
CA GLN A 64 -0.99 -1.40 -12.72
C GLN A 64 -0.04 -2.21 -11.81
N PRO A 65 1.29 -2.00 -11.80
CA PRO A 65 2.21 -2.72 -10.93
C PRO A 65 1.97 -2.42 -9.45
N ILE A 66 1.73 -1.15 -9.11
CA ILE A 66 1.45 -0.71 -7.73
C ILE A 66 0.17 -1.40 -7.24
N ARG A 67 -0.90 -1.37 -8.04
CA ARG A 67 -2.16 -2.05 -7.72
C ARG A 67 -1.97 -3.55 -7.49
N HIS A 68 -1.10 -4.19 -8.27
CA HIS A 68 -0.82 -5.61 -8.09
C HIS A 68 -0.07 -5.88 -6.77
N LEU A 69 0.93 -5.06 -6.45
CA LEU A 69 1.68 -5.16 -5.20
C LEU A 69 0.78 -4.99 -3.96
N PHE A 70 -0.16 -4.05 -4.00
CA PHE A 70 -1.05 -3.75 -2.87
C PHE A 70 -2.39 -4.51 -2.90
N GLN A 71 -2.55 -5.47 -3.81
CA GLN A 71 -3.76 -6.31 -3.89
C GLN A 71 -4.16 -7.00 -2.55
N PRO A 72 -3.25 -7.39 -1.64
CA PRO A 72 -3.66 -7.97 -0.36
C PRO A 72 -4.45 -6.99 0.53
N PHE A 73 -4.17 -5.69 0.43
CA PHE A 73 -4.77 -4.63 1.26
C PHE A 73 -6.05 -4.05 0.65
N PHE A 74 -6.14 -4.04 -0.68
CA PHE A 74 -7.25 -3.47 -1.42
C PHE A 74 -8.04 -4.53 -2.19
N GLN A 75 -9.35 -4.41 -2.20
CA GLN A 75 -10.21 -5.13 -3.12
C GLN A 75 -10.23 -4.38 -4.46
N ILE A 76 -9.59 -4.96 -5.49
CA ILE A 76 -9.45 -4.33 -6.81
C ILE A 76 -10.34 -5.07 -7.81
N GLU A 77 -11.34 -4.37 -8.34
CA GLU A 77 -12.27 -4.87 -9.36
C GLU A 77 -11.89 -4.22 -10.70
N ARG A 78 -11.77 -5.03 -11.76
CA ARG A 78 -11.34 -4.58 -13.09
C ARG A 78 -12.31 -5.07 -14.14
N GLU A 79 -12.75 -4.17 -15.02
CA GLU A 79 -13.49 -4.47 -16.23
C GLU A 79 -12.56 -4.19 -17.41
N LEU A 80 -12.16 -5.27 -18.10
CA LEU A 80 -11.31 -5.19 -19.28
C LEU A 80 -12.19 -5.33 -20.53
N PRO A 81 -11.98 -4.49 -21.56
CA PRO A 81 -12.68 -4.64 -22.81
C PRO A 81 -12.16 -5.84 -23.61
N GLU A 82 -13.02 -6.40 -24.44
CA GLU A 82 -12.64 -7.45 -25.37
C GLU A 82 -12.00 -6.87 -26.65
N PRO A 83 -11.12 -7.62 -27.35
CA PRO A 83 -10.51 -7.17 -28.60
C PRO A 83 -11.53 -6.83 -29.71
N THR A 84 -12.72 -7.42 -29.64
CA THR A 84 -13.80 -7.25 -30.62
C THR A 84 -14.77 -6.13 -30.27
N ASP A 85 -14.60 -5.46 -29.14
CA ASP A 85 -15.50 -4.40 -28.70
C ASP A 85 -15.44 -3.19 -29.65
N ARG A 86 -16.61 -2.77 -30.16
CA ARG A 86 -16.72 -1.57 -31.01
C ARG A 86 -16.31 -0.29 -30.27
N ALA A 87 -16.53 -0.25 -28.96
CA ALA A 87 -16.20 0.88 -28.09
C ALA A 87 -15.60 0.37 -26.77
N PRO A 88 -14.32 -0.06 -26.77
CA PRO A 88 -13.72 -0.68 -25.60
C PRO A 88 -13.62 0.34 -24.46
N ARG A 89 -14.11 -0.05 -23.28
CA ARG A 89 -14.03 0.75 -22.05
C ARG A 89 -13.28 -0.03 -21.01
N TYR A 90 -12.32 0.64 -20.38
CA TYR A 90 -11.58 0.12 -19.25
C TYR A 90 -12.08 0.79 -17.97
N ARG A 91 -12.41 -0.01 -16.95
CA ARG A 91 -12.83 0.50 -15.63
C ARG A 91 -12.10 -0.24 -14.52
N VAL A 92 -11.66 0.50 -13.52
CA VAL A 92 -11.08 -0.06 -12.29
C VAL A 92 -11.70 0.62 -11.09
N VAL A 93 -12.11 -0.19 -10.12
CA VAL A 93 -12.58 0.27 -8.82
C VAL A 93 -11.65 -0.33 -7.76
N VAL A 94 -11.11 0.54 -6.90
CA VAL A 94 -10.27 0.14 -5.77
C VAL A 94 -11.05 0.42 -4.50
N ARG A 95 -11.23 -0.61 -3.68
CA ARG A 95 -11.93 -0.53 -2.40
C ARG A 95 -11.03 -1.01 -1.27
N GLU A 96 -11.24 -0.49 -0.09
CA GLU A 96 -10.48 -0.87 1.11
C GLU A 96 -11.01 -2.18 1.67
N ARG A 97 -10.14 -3.18 1.84
CA ARG A 97 -10.55 -4.46 2.41
C ARG A 97 -10.74 -4.39 3.92
N ILE A 98 -9.96 -3.53 4.58
CA ILE A 98 -9.99 -3.34 6.03
C ILE A 98 -11.33 -2.80 6.53
N TRP A 99 -12.01 -1.99 5.72
CA TRP A 99 -13.31 -1.44 6.06
C TRP A 99 -14.34 -2.55 6.30
N ARG A 100 -14.48 -3.45 5.32
CA ARG A 100 -15.39 -4.58 5.38
C ARG A 100 -15.01 -5.59 6.47
N LEU A 101 -13.70 -5.80 6.65
CA LEU A 101 -13.21 -6.85 7.57
C LEU A 101 -13.17 -6.40 9.03
N MET A 102 -13.00 -5.11 9.31
CA MET A 102 -12.85 -4.57 10.66
C MET A 102 -13.92 -3.54 11.01
N TYR A 103 -14.12 -2.51 10.18
CA TYR A 103 -15.04 -1.43 10.53
C TYR A 103 -16.51 -1.88 10.55
N GLU A 104 -16.97 -2.61 9.53
CA GLU A 104 -18.34 -3.13 9.48
C GLU A 104 -18.72 -3.99 10.70
N PRO A 105 -17.93 -5.01 11.11
CA PRO A 105 -18.27 -5.81 12.28
C PRO A 105 -18.16 -5.02 13.60
N ILE A 106 -17.20 -4.08 13.71
CA ILE A 106 -17.12 -3.20 14.88
C ILE A 106 -18.38 -2.34 15.00
N PHE A 107 -18.82 -1.75 13.88
CA PHE A 107 -20.03 -0.95 13.84
C PHE A 107 -21.25 -1.78 14.28
N GLY A 108 -21.41 -2.99 13.73
CA GLY A 108 -22.49 -3.89 14.13
C GLY A 108 -22.43 -4.31 15.61
N ALA A 109 -21.23 -4.53 16.16
CA ALA A 109 -21.06 -4.83 17.58
C ALA A 109 -21.45 -3.65 18.48
N VAL A 110 -21.03 -2.44 18.13
CA VAL A 110 -21.38 -1.21 18.84
C VAL A 110 -22.89 -0.95 18.78
N GLU A 111 -23.50 -1.12 17.60
CA GLU A 111 -24.95 -0.99 17.42
C GLU A 111 -25.71 -2.03 18.28
N GLY A 112 -25.24 -3.28 18.32
CA GLY A 112 -25.78 -4.33 19.19
C GLY A 112 -25.70 -3.98 20.67
N LEU A 113 -24.55 -3.48 21.13
CA LEU A 113 -24.35 -2.98 22.50
C LEU A 113 -25.28 -1.81 22.81
N ALA A 114 -25.39 -0.83 21.91
CA ALA A 114 -26.24 0.33 22.08
C ALA A 114 -27.72 -0.07 22.18
N ASN A 115 -28.17 -0.99 21.34
CA ASN A 115 -29.54 -1.52 21.37
C ASN A 115 -29.82 -2.30 22.66
N THR A 116 -28.83 -3.04 23.17
CA THR A 116 -28.97 -3.77 24.44
C THR A 116 -29.05 -2.79 25.61
N ALA A 117 -28.21 -1.75 25.63
CA ALA A 117 -28.29 -0.69 26.62
C ALA A 117 -29.64 0.05 26.57
N ALA A 118 -30.15 0.35 25.37
CA ALA A 118 -31.46 0.95 25.19
C ALA A 118 -32.59 0.05 25.74
N ARG A 119 -32.48 -1.28 25.59
CA ARG A 119 -33.43 -2.24 26.20
C ARG A 119 -33.35 -2.25 27.72
N LEU A 120 -32.16 -2.14 28.31
CA LEU A 120 -32.00 -2.05 29.76
C LEU A 120 -32.63 -0.76 30.31
N GLN A 121 -32.64 0.32 29.53
CA GLN A 121 -33.21 1.61 29.90
C GLN A 121 -34.71 1.75 29.64
N GLN A 122 -35.46 0.65 29.44
CA GLN A 122 -36.92 0.62 29.13
C GLN A 122 -37.87 1.22 30.20
N GLY A 123 -37.39 2.05 31.13
CA GLY A 123 -38.24 2.83 32.04
C GLY A 123 -38.88 2.05 33.19
N ARG A 124 -38.55 0.78 33.38
CA ARG A 124 -39.07 -0.04 34.48
C ARG A 124 -38.31 0.23 35.77
N ILE A 125 -38.95 0.90 36.72
CA ILE A 125 -38.38 1.26 38.04
C ILE A 125 -37.81 0.04 38.77
N SER A 126 -38.47 -1.12 38.68
CA SER A 126 -38.02 -2.37 39.33
C SER A 126 -36.64 -2.84 38.87
N VAL A 127 -36.28 -2.60 37.60
CA VAL A 127 -34.96 -2.97 37.05
C VAL A 127 -33.87 -2.08 37.63
N TYR A 128 -34.12 -0.78 37.76
CA TYR A 128 -33.18 0.16 38.39
C TYR A 128 -32.96 -0.15 39.87
N LEU A 129 -34.03 -0.48 40.61
CA LEU A 129 -33.91 -0.87 42.02
C LEU A 129 -33.07 -2.14 42.20
N LEU A 130 -33.27 -3.14 41.33
CA LEU A 130 -32.47 -4.37 41.34
C LEU A 130 -30.98 -4.07 41.10
N TYR A 131 -30.66 -3.21 40.12
CA TYR A 131 -29.27 -2.80 39.87
C TYR A 131 -28.65 -2.09 41.06
N SER A 132 -29.36 -1.11 41.66
CA SER A 132 -28.87 -0.41 42.84
C SER A 132 -28.65 -1.34 44.03
N PHE A 133 -29.54 -2.29 44.27
CA PHE A 133 -29.37 -3.27 45.34
C PHE A 133 -28.17 -4.20 45.10
N LEU A 134 -28.01 -4.72 43.87
CA LEU A 134 -26.89 -5.58 43.50
C LEU A 134 -25.54 -4.83 43.56
N THR A 135 -25.47 -3.59 43.08
CA THR A 135 -24.23 -2.80 43.16
C THR A 135 -23.84 -2.54 44.60
N LEU A 136 -24.80 -2.26 45.49
CA LEU A 136 -24.56 -2.12 46.92
C LEU A 136 -24.02 -3.41 47.55
N LEU A 137 -24.60 -4.58 47.25
CA LEU A 137 -24.11 -5.86 47.73
C LEU A 137 -22.67 -6.16 47.24
N VAL A 138 -22.37 -5.88 45.98
CA VAL A 138 -21.03 -6.06 45.41
C VAL A 138 -20.02 -5.14 46.08
N LEU A 139 -20.37 -3.85 46.25
CA LEU A 139 -19.49 -2.89 46.93
C LEU A 139 -19.26 -3.29 48.39
N LEU A 140 -20.29 -3.77 49.09
CA LEU A 140 -20.17 -4.29 50.45
C LEU A 140 -19.24 -5.51 50.51
N ALA A 141 -19.39 -6.46 49.60
CA ALA A 141 -18.53 -7.64 49.52
C ALA A 141 -17.07 -7.24 49.26
N VAL A 142 -16.82 -6.32 48.31
CA VAL A 142 -15.47 -5.81 48.02
C VAL A 142 -14.87 -5.10 49.23
N ALA A 143 -15.66 -4.32 49.96
CA ALA A 143 -15.22 -3.63 51.17
C ALA A 143 -14.97 -4.58 52.36
N LEU A 144 -15.65 -5.72 52.41
CA LEU A 144 -15.47 -6.74 53.44
C LEU A 144 -14.26 -7.66 53.15
N ILE A 145 -13.96 -7.87 51.87
CA ILE A 145 -12.83 -8.70 51.41
C ILE A 145 -11.50 -7.93 51.41
N ARG A 146 -11.56 -6.59 51.31
CA ARG A 146 -10.41 -5.70 51.56
C ARG A 146 -10.20 -5.47 53.04
#